data_AF-A0AAV7KJ64-F1
#
_entry.id   AF-A0AAV7KJ64-F1
#
_cell.length_a   1.000
_cell.length_b   1.000
_cell.length_c   1.000
_cell.angle_alpha   90.00
_cell.angle_beta   90.00
_cell.angle_gamma   90.00
#
_symmetry.space_group_name_H-M   'P 1'
#
loop_
_entity.id
_entity.type
_entity.pdbx_description
1 polymer ?
#
loop_
_entity_poly.entity_id
_entity_poly.type
_entity_poly.pdbx_seq_one_letter_code
_entity_poly.pdbx_strand_id
1 'polypeptide(L)'
;MKHNHELFGTICAFEAMPSLFETQLSKNNFSHFSELRSMENPDGKRYARIVSHLIEEFKTRFADFRRDGQKIMPFTQPFCFDVQCASDEIQLELLDLQANINLKGKV
;
A
#
# COMPACT_ATOMS: atom_id res chain seq x y z
N MET A 1 7.05 -9.65 19.75
CA MET A 1 6.22 -9.85 18.53
C MET A 1 5.24 -8.71 18.24
N LYS A 2 4.81 -7.87 19.20
CA LYS A 2 3.90 -6.72 18.95
C LYS A 2 4.45 -5.63 18.00
N HIS A 3 5.76 -5.40 17.94
CA HIS A 3 6.35 -4.35 17.10
C HIS A 3 6.41 -4.67 15.59
N ASN A 4 6.32 -5.93 15.18
CA ASN A 4 6.43 -6.28 13.74
C ASN A 4 5.13 -6.05 12.96
N HIS A 5 3.98 -6.08 13.64
CA HIS A 5 2.66 -5.88 13.03
C HIS A 5 2.44 -4.42 12.60
N GLU A 6 2.81 -3.47 13.45
CA GLU A 6 2.68 -2.04 13.15
C GLU A 6 3.61 -1.59 12.03
N LEU A 7 4.85 -2.09 12.00
CA LEU A 7 5.83 -1.71 11.00
C LEU A 7 5.38 -2.07 9.58
N PHE A 8 4.88 -3.30 9.41
CA PHE A 8 4.45 -3.77 8.10
C PHE A 8 3.23 -2.99 7.58
N GLY A 9 2.18 -2.86 8.41
CA GLY A 9 1.00 -2.07 8.06
C GLY A 9 1.34 -0.61 7.77
N THR A 10 2.28 -0.03 8.52
CA THR A 10 2.78 1.33 8.30
C THR A 10 3.48 1.45 6.94
N ILE A 11 4.33 0.49 6.58
CA ILE A 11 5.02 0.49 5.27
C ILE A 11 4.01 0.33 4.12
N CYS A 12 3.03 -0.56 4.25
CA CYS A 12 1.96 -0.69 3.24
C CYS A 12 1.14 0.59 3.06
N ALA A 13 0.72 1.22 4.16
CA ALA A 13 0.00 2.49 4.09
C ALA A 13 0.89 3.60 3.50
N PHE A 14 2.17 3.62 3.86
CA PHE A 14 3.16 4.55 3.35
C PHE A 14 3.40 4.38 1.85
N GLU A 15 3.43 3.16 1.31
CA GLU A 15 3.55 2.91 -0.13
C GLU A 15 2.25 3.17 -0.90
N ALA A 16 1.08 2.93 -0.28
CA ALA A 16 -0.22 3.16 -0.91
C ALA A 16 -0.54 4.66 -1.11
N MET A 17 -0.09 5.52 -0.20
CA MET A 17 -0.36 6.96 -0.24
C MET A 17 0.24 7.64 -1.49
N PRO A 18 1.52 7.44 -1.86
CA PRO A 18 2.09 7.91 -3.12
C PRO A 18 1.34 7.41 -4.36
N SER A 19 0.92 6.14 -4.42
CA SER A 19 0.14 5.62 -5.56
C SER A 19 -1.22 6.30 -5.71
N LEU A 20 -1.88 6.59 -4.58
CA LEU A 20 -3.09 7.41 -4.59
C LEU A 20 -2.78 8.82 -5.13
N PHE A 21 -1.72 9.45 -4.64
CA PHE A 21 -1.31 10.79 -5.08
C PHE A 21 -0.99 10.85 -6.57
N GLU A 22 -0.22 9.91 -7.11
CA GLU A 22 0.07 9.79 -8.54
C GLU A 22 -1.23 9.72 -9.37
N THR A 23 -2.17 8.89 -8.95
CA THR A 23 -3.46 8.71 -9.63
C THR A 23 -4.29 9.99 -9.61
N GLN A 24 -4.37 10.68 -8.46
CA GLN A 24 -5.15 11.91 -8.32
C GLN A 24 -4.51 13.07 -9.11
N LEU A 25 -3.19 13.22 -9.01
CA LEU A 25 -2.44 14.25 -9.74
C LEU A 25 -2.53 14.06 -11.26
N SER A 26 -2.49 12.82 -11.75
CA SER A 26 -2.67 12.51 -13.19
C SER A 26 -4.04 12.94 -13.73
N LYS A 27 -5.05 13.05 -12.85
CA LYS A 27 -6.40 13.51 -13.16
C LYS A 27 -6.62 15.00 -12.82
N ASN A 28 -5.57 15.74 -12.48
CA ASN A 28 -5.65 17.10 -11.94
C ASN A 28 -6.58 17.22 -10.72
N ASN A 29 -6.68 16.17 -9.91
CA ASN A 29 -7.40 16.22 -8.64
C ASN A 29 -6.46 16.61 -7.50
N PHE A 30 -6.61 17.84 -7.02
CA PHE A 30 -5.77 18.42 -5.96
C PHE A 30 -6.43 18.37 -4.57
N SER A 31 -7.36 17.45 -4.33
CA SER A 31 -8.10 17.36 -3.05
C SER A 31 -7.23 17.10 -1.82
N HIS A 32 -6.03 16.57 -2.02
CA HIS A 32 -5.05 16.33 -0.95
C HIS A 32 -3.89 17.35 -0.96
N PHE A 33 -3.92 18.35 -1.85
CA PHE A 33 -2.84 19.31 -2.05
C PHE A 33 -3.39 20.74 -2.08
N SER A 34 -3.67 21.32 -0.91
CA SER A 34 -4.28 22.65 -0.77
C SER A 34 -3.48 23.75 -1.47
N GLU A 35 -2.15 23.76 -1.28
CA GLU A 35 -1.25 24.73 -1.92
C GLU A 35 -1.28 24.62 -3.45
N LEU A 36 -1.21 23.38 -3.96
CA LEU A 36 -1.24 23.13 -5.40
C LEU A 36 -2.60 23.51 -6.02
N ARG A 37 -3.69 23.28 -5.28
CA ARG A 37 -5.04 23.70 -5.67
C ARG A 37 -5.18 25.22 -5.78
N SER A 38 -4.44 25.99 -4.98
CA SER A 38 -4.47 27.46 -5.02
C SER A 38 -3.59 28.09 -6.11
N MET A 39 -2.76 27.31 -6.80
CA MET A 39 -1.92 27.82 -7.89
C MET A 39 -2.76 28.15 -9.13
N GLU A 40 -2.30 29.11 -9.92
CA GLU A 40 -2.86 29.37 -11.25
C GLU A 40 -2.32 28.32 -12.24
N ASN A 41 -3.23 27.51 -12.81
CA ASN A 41 -2.91 26.44 -13.76
C ASN A 41 -1.87 25.40 -13.28
N PRO A 42 -2.12 24.68 -12.17
CA PRO A 42 -1.23 23.64 -11.68
C PRO A 42 -1.08 22.48 -12.70
N ASP A 43 0.16 22.07 -12.96
CA ASP A 43 0.46 20.94 -13.83
C ASP A 43 0.48 19.63 -13.03
N GLY A 44 -0.69 19.02 -12.85
CA GLY A 44 -0.80 17.75 -12.13
C GLY A 44 0.01 16.62 -12.75
N LYS A 45 0.21 16.61 -14.08
CA LYS A 45 1.00 15.56 -14.77
C LYS A 45 2.47 15.64 -14.40
N ARG A 46 3.03 16.85 -14.28
CA ARG A 46 4.41 17.03 -13.81
C ARG A 46 4.59 16.46 -12.40
N TYR A 47 3.68 16.77 -11.48
CA TYR A 47 3.79 16.26 -10.11
C TYR A 47 3.55 14.75 -10.03
N ALA A 48 2.60 14.21 -10.80
CA ALA A 48 2.40 12.76 -10.91
C ALA A 48 3.69 12.05 -11.34
N ARG A 49 4.42 12.61 -12.32
CA ARG A 49 5.73 12.07 -12.73
C ARG A 49 6.76 12.12 -11.60
N ILE A 50 6.81 13.17 -10.79
CA ILE A 50 7.72 13.23 -9.64
C ILE A 50 7.37 12.11 -8.64
N VAL A 51 6.08 11.94 -8.34
CA VAL A 51 5.59 10.90 -7.43
C VAL A 51 5.89 9.50 -7.99
N SER A 52 5.79 9.28 -9.30
CA SER A 52 6.10 8.00 -9.92
C SER A 52 7.56 7.58 -9.70
N HIS A 53 8.51 8.52 -9.78
CA HIS A 53 9.92 8.23 -9.48
C HIS A 53 10.10 7.88 -8.01
N LEU A 54 9.42 8.60 -7.11
CA LEU A 54 9.46 8.31 -5.67
C LEU A 54 8.90 6.91 -5.35
N ILE A 55 7.84 6.48 -6.05
CA ILE A 55 7.28 5.14 -5.92
C ILE A 55 8.31 4.07 -6.28
N GLU A 56 9.05 4.25 -7.37
CA GLU A 56 10.09 3.28 -7.78
C GLU A 56 11.25 3.20 -6.79
N GLU A 57 11.67 4.34 -6.23
CA GLU A 57 12.68 4.37 -5.15
C GLU A 57 12.19 3.61 -3.91
N PHE A 58 10.92 3.77 -3.52
CA PHE A 58 10.35 3.03 -2.39
C PHE A 58 10.22 1.54 -2.67
N LYS A 59 9.77 1.13 -3.87
CA LYS A 59 9.73 -0.28 -4.25
C LYS A 59 11.11 -0.92 -4.13
N THR A 60 12.14 -0.21 -4.58
CA THR A 60 13.53 -0.67 -4.47
C THR A 60 13.97 -0.76 -3.01
N ARG A 61 13.69 0.27 -2.20
CA ARG A 61 14.08 0.33 -0.78
C ARG A 61 13.42 -0.76 0.07
N PHE A 62 12.17 -1.10 -0.23
CA PHE A 62 11.38 -2.09 0.51
C PHE A 62 11.32 -3.47 -0.16
N ALA A 63 12.10 -3.71 -1.23
CA ALA A 63 12.09 -4.98 -1.95
C ALA A 63 12.39 -6.19 -1.06
N ASP A 64 13.43 -6.10 -0.23
CA ASP A 64 13.78 -7.16 0.73
C ASP A 64 12.70 -7.36 1.80
N PHE A 65 12.14 -6.25 2.29
CA PHE A 65 11.06 -6.27 3.28
C PHE A 65 9.79 -6.92 2.73
N ARG A 66 9.49 -6.72 1.44
CA ARG A 66 8.38 -7.39 0.73
C ARG A 66 8.67 -8.87 0.50
N ARG A 67 9.88 -9.22 0.03
CA ARG A 67 10.30 -10.61 -0.20
C ARG A 67 10.18 -11.44 1.07
N ASP A 68 10.69 -10.92 2.18
CA ASP A 68 10.71 -11.65 3.44
C ASP A 68 9.36 -11.52 4.17
N GLY A 69 8.69 -10.39 3.99
CA GLY A 69 7.35 -10.10 4.50
C GLY A 69 6.27 -10.97 3.88
N GLN A 70 6.36 -11.39 2.62
CA GLN A 70 5.39 -12.29 1.98
C GLN A 70 5.20 -13.61 2.73
N LYS A 71 6.22 -14.08 3.45
CA LYS A 71 6.14 -15.32 4.26
C LYS A 71 5.46 -15.11 5.62
N ILE A 72 5.42 -13.87 6.09
CA ILE A 72 4.99 -13.51 7.46
C ILE A 72 3.63 -12.81 7.42
N MET A 73 3.37 -12.04 6.37
CA MET A 73 2.17 -11.23 6.17
C MET A 73 0.84 -12.00 6.23
N PRO A 74 0.71 -13.21 5.64
CA PRO A 74 -0.52 -13.98 5.77
C PRO A 74 -0.90 -14.23 7.23
N PHE A 75 0.07 -14.28 8.13
CA PHE A 75 -0.12 -14.53 9.55
C PHE A 75 -0.24 -13.26 10.40
N THR A 76 0.36 -12.15 9.95
CA THR A 76 0.33 -10.89 10.70
C THR A 76 -0.80 -9.97 10.23
N GLN A 77 -1.04 -9.87 8.93
CA GLN A 77 -2.08 -9.01 8.36
C GLN A 77 -2.91 -9.76 7.32
N PRO A 78 -3.59 -10.85 7.73
CA PRO A 78 -4.33 -11.70 6.81
C PRO A 78 -5.35 -10.92 5.98
N PHE A 79 -6.00 -9.89 6.54
CA PHE A 79 -7.06 -9.12 5.86
C PHE A 79 -6.58 -8.06 4.87
N CYS A 80 -5.30 -7.72 4.87
CA CYS A 80 -4.71 -6.71 3.99
C CYS A 80 -3.73 -7.32 2.98
N PHE A 81 -3.45 -8.63 3.09
CA PHE A 81 -2.54 -9.32 2.21
C PHE A 81 -3.19 -9.66 0.87
N ASP A 82 -2.46 -9.45 -0.22
CA ASP A 82 -2.87 -9.95 -1.53
C ASP A 82 -2.68 -11.46 -1.59
N VAL A 83 -3.78 -12.21 -1.68
CA VAL A 83 -3.76 -13.67 -1.77
C VAL A 83 -2.90 -14.16 -2.93
N GLN A 84 -2.85 -13.44 -4.06
CA GLN A 84 -2.04 -13.85 -5.22
C GLN A 84 -0.54 -13.83 -4.94
N CYS A 85 -0.12 -13.15 -3.87
CA CYS A 85 1.26 -13.10 -3.42
C CYS A 85 1.59 -14.18 -2.35
N ALA A 86 0.62 -15.00 -1.95
CA ALA A 86 0.82 -16.09 -0.99
C ALA A 86 1.37 -17.34 -1.68
N SER A 87 2.02 -18.23 -0.94
CA SER A 87 2.35 -19.54 -1.48
C SER A 87 1.09 -20.35 -1.76
N ASP A 88 1.09 -21.15 -2.82
CA ASP A 88 -0.10 -21.84 -3.33
C ASP A 88 -0.78 -22.70 -2.25
N GLU A 89 -0.01 -23.21 -1.29
CA GLU A 89 -0.50 -24.05 -0.19
C GLU A 89 -1.44 -23.31 0.77
N ILE A 90 -1.30 -21.99 0.91
CA ILE A 90 -2.05 -21.19 1.90
C ILE A 90 -3.08 -20.24 1.27
N GLN A 91 -3.13 -20.13 -0.06
CA GLN A 91 -4.00 -19.17 -0.76
C GLN A 91 -5.49 -19.39 -0.43
N LEU A 92 -5.94 -20.64 -0.41
CA LEU A 92 -7.34 -20.98 -0.11
C LEU A 92 -7.68 -20.74 1.36
N GLU A 93 -6.79 -21.15 2.26
CA GLU A 93 -6.95 -20.93 3.71
C GLU A 93 -7.00 -19.43 4.04
N LEU A 94 -6.19 -18.64 3.34
CA LEU A 94 -6.17 -17.20 3.49
C LEU A 94 -7.44 -16.55 2.95
N LEU A 95 -7.99 -17.01 1.82
CA LEU A 95 -9.28 -16.54 1.30
C LEU A 95 -10.42 -16.80 2.28
N ASP A 96 -10.49 -18.01 2.84
CA ASP A 96 -11.50 -18.38 3.83
C ASP A 96 -11.38 -17.53 5.09
N LEU A 97 -10.14 -17.26 5.53
CA LEU A 97 -9.87 -16.37 6.65
C LEU A 97 -10.31 -14.93 6.36
N GLN A 98 -9.97 -14.39 5.18
CA GLN A 98 -10.32 -13.03 4.75
C GLN A 98 -11.84 -12.83 4.58
N ALA A 99 -12.56 -13.86 4.14
CA ALA A 99 -14.01 -13.86 3.98
C ALA A 99 -14.76 -13.84 5.32
N ASN A 100 -14.10 -14.21 6.41
CA ASN A 100 -14.72 -14.26 7.73
C ASN A 100 -14.77 -12.87 8.40
N ILE A 101 -15.85 -12.13 8.12
CA ILE A 101 -16.11 -10.78 8.65
C ILE A 101 -16.07 -10.72 10.18
N ASN A 102 -16.44 -11.80 10.88
CA ASN A 102 -16.46 -11.84 12.35
C ASN A 102 -15.05 -11.84 12.98
N LEU A 103 -14.03 -12.26 12.24
CA LEU A 103 -12.63 -12.24 12.67
C LEU A 103 -11.97 -10.89 12.37
N LYS A 104 -12.50 -10.13 11.41
CA LYS A 104 -11.96 -8.85 10.95
C LYS A 104 -11.94 -7.75 12.02
N GLY A 105 -12.79 -7.85 13.05
CA GLY A 105 -12.86 -6.92 14.18
C GLY A 105 -12.21 -7.42 15.48
N LYS A 106 -11.55 -8.59 15.45
CA LYS A 106 -10.98 -9.25 16.65
C LYS A 106 -9.46 -9.45 16.59
N VAL A 107 -8.82 -9.03 15.50
CA VAL A 107 -7.36 -9.08 15.29
C VAL A 107 -6.77 -7.70 15.52
#